data_AF-E1GUT0-F1
#
_entry.id   AF-E1GUT0-F1
#
_cell.length_a   1.000
_cell.length_b   1.000
_cell.length_c   1.000
_cell.angle_alpha   90.00
_cell.angle_beta   90.00
_cell.angle_gamma   90.00
#
_symmetry.space_group_name_H-M   'P 1'
#
loop_
_entity.id
_entity.type
_entity.pdbx_description
1 polymer ?
#
loop_
_entity_poly.entity_id
_entity_poly.type
_entity_poly.pdbx_seq_one_letter_code
_entity_poly.pdbx_strand_id
1 'polypeptide(L)'
;TKEVKISDEVDEDGSPFVKTSTGTTVFGEIKKGCGLTPAPIKLSLGNSKYGLIHLEKRHGDQIRGAGFDTVEEFVEFVCKNYKQIKQGENSLGEQNGTYLIQIEDEHNNTLYIELSTNGKYWGVNSGGVFRKGYGKNKKEVWSASEVQSKQSVADSTLREKDKADTPISPNGNVPTTSASKDKQSSDTKQEKSDETAKKEAVSEDLFTMAERVAAEDKAKR
;
A
#
# COMPACT_ATOMS: atom_id res chain seq x y z
N THR A 1 11.50 -12.41 7.03
CA THR A 1 10.30 -11.93 6.31
C THR A 1 9.17 -12.88 6.67
N LYS A 2 7.99 -12.39 7.05
CA LYS A 2 6.82 -13.28 7.28
C LYS A 2 6.42 -13.87 5.92
N GLU A 3 6.09 -15.15 5.89
CA GLU A 3 5.64 -15.84 4.67
C GLU A 3 4.27 -15.31 4.24
N VAL A 4 4.15 -14.91 2.97
CA VAL A 4 2.89 -14.43 2.39
C VAL A 4 1.97 -15.62 2.13
N LYS A 5 0.78 -15.60 2.72
CA LYS A 5 -0.22 -16.65 2.50
C LYS A 5 -1.15 -16.25 1.36
N ILE A 6 -1.33 -17.14 0.39
CA ILE A 6 -2.22 -16.91 -0.76
C ILE A 6 -3.42 -17.87 -0.77
N SER A 7 -4.45 -17.47 -1.51
CA SER A 7 -5.67 -18.23 -1.79
C SER A 7 -5.63 -18.86 -3.18
N ASP A 8 -6.47 -19.88 -3.40
CA ASP A 8 -6.75 -20.42 -4.74
C ASP A 8 -7.75 -19.53 -5.51
N GLU A 9 -8.43 -18.62 -4.82
CA GLU A 9 -9.23 -17.58 -5.47
C GLU A 9 -8.32 -16.55 -6.17
N VAL A 10 -8.66 -16.21 -7.41
CA VAL A 10 -7.91 -15.27 -8.24
C VAL A 10 -8.74 -14.04 -8.63
N ASP A 11 -8.05 -12.95 -8.94
CA ASP A 11 -8.62 -11.75 -9.56
C ASP A 11 -8.87 -11.92 -11.06
N GLU A 12 -9.27 -10.82 -11.73
CA GLU A 12 -9.62 -10.82 -13.15
C GLU A 12 -8.43 -11.11 -14.07
N ASP A 13 -7.20 -10.86 -13.60
CA ASP A 13 -5.97 -11.14 -14.33
C ASP A 13 -5.42 -12.55 -14.02
N GLY A 14 -6.09 -13.31 -13.17
CA GLY A 14 -5.65 -14.64 -12.72
C GLY A 14 -4.61 -14.61 -11.61
N SER A 15 -4.39 -13.47 -10.95
CA SER A 15 -3.49 -13.36 -9.81
C SER A 15 -4.19 -13.78 -8.51
N PRO A 16 -3.55 -14.61 -7.65
CA PRO A 16 -4.17 -15.10 -6.42
C PRO A 16 -4.40 -13.98 -5.41
N PHE A 17 -5.48 -14.08 -4.63
CA PHE A 17 -5.68 -13.20 -3.49
C PHE A 17 -4.77 -13.56 -2.31
N VAL A 18 -4.31 -12.54 -1.61
CA VAL A 18 -3.58 -12.65 -0.34
C VAL A 18 -4.56 -12.97 0.79
N LYS A 19 -4.12 -13.78 1.75
CA LYS A 19 -4.87 -14.09 2.97
C LYS A 19 -4.45 -13.16 4.11
N THR A 20 -5.44 -12.68 4.86
CA THR A 20 -5.23 -11.99 6.14
C THR A 20 -4.61 -12.92 7.17
N SER A 21 -4.20 -12.37 8.32
CA SER A 21 -3.72 -13.15 9.47
C SER A 21 -4.72 -14.23 9.95
N THR A 22 -6.01 -13.99 9.74
CA THR A 22 -7.11 -14.92 10.07
C THR A 22 -7.41 -15.96 8.99
N GLY A 23 -6.70 -15.91 7.84
CA GLY A 23 -6.85 -16.86 6.75
C GLY A 23 -7.94 -16.53 5.73
N THR A 24 -8.63 -15.40 5.86
CA THR A 24 -9.65 -14.92 4.91
C THR A 24 -9.02 -14.08 3.79
N THR A 25 -9.71 -13.85 2.67
CA THR A 25 -9.25 -12.95 1.58
C THR A 25 -9.77 -11.51 1.71
N VAL A 26 -10.50 -11.20 2.79
CA VAL A 26 -11.21 -9.93 2.97
C VAL A 26 -10.45 -9.06 3.97
N PHE A 27 -9.84 -7.97 3.47
CA PHE A 27 -9.04 -7.04 4.27
C PHE A 27 -9.90 -5.94 4.91
N GLY A 28 -11.11 -5.73 4.41
CA GLY A 28 -12.08 -4.77 4.92
C GLY A 28 -13.31 -4.72 4.01
N GLU A 29 -14.13 -3.69 4.15
CA GLU A 29 -15.32 -3.53 3.33
C GLU A 29 -15.63 -2.05 3.08
N ILE A 30 -16.13 -1.75 1.89
CA ILE A 30 -16.84 -0.50 1.65
C ILE A 30 -18.26 -0.67 2.19
N LYS A 31 -18.59 0.10 3.22
CA LYS A 31 -19.89 0.00 3.90
C LYS A 31 -21.01 0.74 3.17
N LYS A 32 -22.25 0.30 3.42
CA LYS A 32 -23.45 1.01 2.95
C LYS A 32 -23.46 2.43 3.51
N GLY A 33 -23.78 3.39 2.65
CA GLY A 33 -23.81 4.81 3.02
C GLY A 33 -22.49 5.55 2.82
N CYS A 34 -21.42 4.88 2.38
CA CYS A 34 -20.12 5.51 2.07
C CYS A 34 -20.04 6.15 0.67
N GLY A 35 -21.16 6.34 -0.03
CA GLY A 35 -21.19 6.93 -1.38
C GLY A 35 -20.68 6.02 -2.52
N LEU A 36 -20.26 4.80 -2.21
CA LEU A 36 -19.81 3.77 -3.16
C LEU A 36 -20.63 2.48 -3.01
N THR A 37 -20.57 1.61 -4.02
CA THR A 37 -21.22 0.29 -3.98
C THR A 37 -20.62 -0.55 -2.84
N PRO A 38 -21.44 -1.04 -1.89
CA PRO A 38 -20.94 -1.86 -0.80
C PRO A 38 -20.42 -3.21 -1.29
N ALA A 39 -19.18 -3.53 -0.95
CA ALA A 39 -18.52 -4.78 -1.33
C ALA A 39 -17.25 -4.98 -0.49
N PRO A 40 -16.77 -6.23 -0.35
CA PRO A 40 -15.51 -6.52 0.35
C PRO A 40 -14.32 -5.89 -0.39
N ILE A 41 -13.28 -5.55 0.38
CA ILE A 41 -11.98 -5.12 -0.14
C ILE A 41 -11.05 -6.33 -0.13
N LYS A 42 -10.43 -6.63 -1.27
CA LYS A 42 -9.49 -7.75 -1.46
C LYS A 42 -8.14 -7.25 -1.97
N LEU A 43 -7.07 -7.90 -1.51
CA LEU A 43 -5.70 -7.64 -1.94
C LEU A 43 -5.22 -8.82 -2.79
N SER A 44 -4.91 -8.56 -4.04
CA SER A 44 -4.24 -9.53 -4.92
C SER A 44 -2.73 -9.54 -4.68
N LEU A 45 -2.07 -10.67 -4.96
CA LEU A 45 -0.61 -10.71 -5.08
C LEU A 45 -0.15 -9.69 -6.14
N GLY A 46 -0.87 -9.66 -7.26
CA GLY A 46 -0.77 -8.65 -8.30
C GLY A 46 0.53 -8.73 -9.06
N ASN A 47 1.05 -7.57 -9.47
CA ASN A 47 2.29 -7.47 -10.22
C ASN A 47 2.95 -6.09 -9.99
N SER A 48 3.90 -5.70 -10.84
CA SER A 48 4.59 -4.42 -10.69
C SER A 48 3.70 -3.15 -10.77
N LYS A 49 2.46 -3.27 -11.25
CA LYS A 49 1.51 -2.17 -11.45
C LYS A 49 0.44 -2.07 -10.36
N TYR A 50 0.09 -3.18 -9.71
CA TYR A 50 -0.94 -3.19 -8.66
C TYR A 50 -0.75 -4.34 -7.66
N GLY A 51 -1.47 -4.29 -6.53
CA GLY A 51 -1.50 -5.35 -5.54
C GLY A 51 -0.28 -5.38 -4.64
N LEU A 52 -0.08 -6.51 -3.95
CA LEU A 52 0.97 -6.65 -2.93
C LEU A 52 2.38 -6.43 -3.49
N ILE A 53 2.69 -6.97 -4.68
CA ILE A 53 4.01 -6.79 -5.31
C ILE A 53 4.29 -5.31 -5.59
N HIS A 54 3.30 -4.56 -6.08
CA HIS A 54 3.45 -3.13 -6.32
C HIS A 54 3.67 -2.35 -5.02
N LEU A 55 2.87 -2.64 -4.00
CA LEU A 55 2.96 -2.00 -2.69
C LEU A 55 4.32 -2.27 -2.04
N GLU A 56 4.78 -3.52 -1.99
CA GLU A 56 6.09 -3.87 -1.44
C GLU A 56 7.21 -3.12 -2.18
N LYS A 57 7.18 -3.13 -3.52
CA LYS A 57 8.22 -2.51 -4.35
C LYS A 57 8.26 -0.99 -4.24
N ARG A 58 7.10 -0.33 -4.13
CA ARG A 58 7.00 1.14 -4.21
C ARG A 58 6.84 1.82 -2.85
N HIS A 59 6.28 1.10 -1.89
CA HIS A 59 5.78 1.66 -0.64
C HIS A 59 6.15 0.82 0.59
N GLY A 60 6.76 -0.35 0.45
CA GLY A 60 7.10 -1.24 1.57
C GLY A 60 8.03 -0.59 2.60
N ASP A 61 9.09 0.09 2.14
CA ASP A 61 10.06 0.74 3.04
C ASP A 61 9.38 1.85 3.88
N GLN A 62 8.56 2.71 3.27
CA GLN A 62 7.84 3.76 4.00
C GLN A 62 6.77 3.20 4.95
N ILE A 63 6.12 2.09 4.56
CA ILE A 63 5.11 1.43 5.40
C ILE A 63 5.79 0.87 6.66
N ARG A 64 6.94 0.21 6.50
CA ARG A 64 7.74 -0.29 7.63
C ARG A 64 8.29 0.85 8.48
N GLY A 65 8.72 1.94 7.85
CA GLY A 65 9.13 3.16 8.54
C GLY A 65 8.02 3.82 9.38
N ALA A 66 6.75 3.59 9.03
CA ALA A 66 5.58 4.04 9.80
C ALA A 66 5.12 3.03 10.88
N GLY A 67 5.93 2.00 11.15
CA GLY A 67 5.73 1.06 12.26
C GLY A 67 4.83 -0.14 11.95
N PHE A 68 4.56 -0.46 10.68
CA PHE A 68 3.89 -1.71 10.31
C PHE A 68 4.93 -2.81 10.02
N ASP A 69 4.72 -4.03 10.52
CA ASP A 69 5.66 -5.12 10.26
C ASP A 69 5.65 -5.54 8.78
N THR A 70 4.46 -5.45 8.17
CA THR A 70 4.17 -5.96 6.82
C THR A 70 3.24 -5.03 6.05
N VAL A 71 3.28 -5.11 4.73
CA VAL A 71 2.37 -4.34 3.87
C VAL A 71 0.93 -4.82 4.05
N GLU A 72 0.71 -6.11 4.24
CA GLU A 72 -0.60 -6.71 4.49
C GLU A 72 -1.25 -6.14 5.76
N GLU A 73 -0.48 -6.02 6.84
CA GLU A 73 -0.95 -5.41 8.09
C GLU A 73 -1.35 -3.94 7.88
N PHE A 74 -0.57 -3.19 7.12
CA PHE A 74 -0.91 -1.83 6.73
C PHE A 74 -2.22 -1.76 5.93
N VAL A 75 -2.37 -2.60 4.91
CA VAL A 75 -3.60 -2.66 4.10
C VAL A 75 -4.80 -3.00 4.97
N GLU A 76 -4.69 -4.03 5.81
CA GLU A 76 -5.77 -4.47 6.70
C GLU A 76 -6.18 -3.36 7.67
N PHE A 77 -5.20 -2.67 8.26
CA PHE A 77 -5.43 -1.55 9.15
C PHE A 77 -6.21 -0.42 8.46
N VAL A 78 -5.76 0.03 7.29
CA VAL A 78 -6.42 1.14 6.56
C VAL A 78 -7.81 0.73 6.09
N CYS A 79 -7.97 -0.48 5.54
CA CYS A 79 -9.24 -1.00 5.04
C CYS A 79 -10.31 -1.17 6.13
N LYS A 80 -9.91 -1.44 7.38
CA LYS A 80 -10.83 -1.55 8.51
C LYS A 80 -11.18 -0.21 9.15
N ASN A 81 -10.28 0.77 9.09
CA ASN A 81 -10.37 1.98 9.92
C ASN A 81 -10.55 3.28 9.15
N TYR A 82 -10.60 3.25 7.80
CA TYR A 82 -10.72 4.46 6.99
C TYR A 82 -11.85 5.39 7.47
N LYS A 83 -11.56 6.70 7.41
CA LYS A 83 -12.47 7.77 7.80
C LYS A 83 -12.88 8.65 6.63
N GLN A 84 -12.21 8.54 5.49
CA GLN A 84 -12.55 9.31 4.30
C GLN A 84 -12.47 8.45 3.05
N ILE A 85 -13.27 8.80 2.04
CA ILE A 85 -13.19 8.31 0.67
C ILE A 85 -13.10 9.51 -0.26
N LYS A 86 -12.10 9.52 -1.14
CA LYS A 86 -11.92 10.55 -2.16
C LYS A 86 -11.81 9.94 -3.55
N GLN A 87 -12.12 10.72 -4.58
CA GLN A 87 -11.96 10.29 -5.97
C GLN A 87 -10.47 10.23 -6.34
N GLY A 88 -10.06 9.14 -6.98
CA GLY A 88 -8.76 9.03 -7.62
C GLY A 88 -8.72 9.82 -8.93
N GLU A 89 -7.53 10.29 -9.29
CA GLU A 89 -7.33 11.13 -10.48
C GLU A 89 -6.05 10.72 -11.21
N ASN A 90 -6.04 10.89 -12.53
CA ASN A 90 -4.84 10.74 -13.34
C ASN A 90 -3.88 11.93 -13.16
N SER A 91 -2.74 11.92 -13.87
CA SER A 91 -1.74 12.99 -13.80
C SER A 91 -2.24 14.36 -14.30
N LEU A 92 -3.37 14.40 -15.02
CA LEU A 92 -4.01 15.63 -15.50
C LEU A 92 -5.09 16.14 -14.51
N GLY A 93 -5.33 15.42 -13.42
CA GLY A 93 -6.37 15.75 -12.44
C GLY A 93 -7.77 15.27 -12.82
N GLU A 94 -7.90 14.42 -13.83
CA GLU A 94 -9.18 13.87 -14.28
C GLU A 94 -9.50 12.56 -13.54
N GLN A 95 -10.78 12.30 -13.27
CA GLN A 95 -11.19 11.06 -12.61
C GLN A 95 -10.74 9.82 -13.41
N ASN A 96 -10.04 8.90 -12.76
CA ASN A 96 -9.49 7.68 -13.39
C ASN A 96 -10.28 6.40 -13.05
N GLY A 97 -11.46 6.54 -12.44
CA GLY A 97 -12.29 5.40 -12.02
C GLY A 97 -11.83 4.70 -10.73
N THR A 98 -10.83 5.23 -10.03
CA THR A 98 -10.37 4.72 -8.74
C THR A 98 -10.83 5.60 -7.57
N TYR A 99 -10.68 5.10 -6.35
CA TYR A 99 -11.03 5.79 -5.13
C TYR A 99 -9.96 5.57 -4.05
N LEU A 100 -9.73 6.60 -3.23
CA LEU A 100 -8.75 6.59 -2.16
C LEU A 100 -9.48 6.50 -0.83
N ILE A 101 -9.31 5.41 -0.09
CA ILE A 101 -9.72 5.34 1.31
C ILE A 101 -8.59 5.88 2.19
N GLN A 102 -8.91 6.72 3.17
CA GLN A 102 -7.89 7.45 3.96
C GLN A 102 -8.17 7.39 5.47
N ILE A 103 -7.10 7.35 6.25
CA ILE A 103 -7.09 7.59 7.70
C ILE A 103 -5.84 8.40 8.07
N GLU A 104 -5.95 9.27 9.08
CA GLU A 104 -4.80 9.96 9.66
C GLU A 104 -4.16 9.12 10.77
N ASP A 105 -2.83 9.01 10.77
CA ASP A 105 -2.08 8.43 11.89
C ASP A 105 -1.80 9.45 13.00
N GLU A 106 -1.16 9.00 14.08
CA GLU A 106 -0.82 9.84 15.25
C GLU A 106 0.19 10.96 14.92
N HIS A 107 0.94 10.81 13.84
CA HIS A 107 1.92 11.79 13.36
C HIS A 107 1.30 12.77 12.35
N ASN A 108 -0.03 12.75 12.17
CA ASN A 108 -0.76 13.50 11.15
C ASN A 108 -0.38 13.12 9.71
N ASN A 109 0.20 11.95 9.48
CA ASN A 109 0.33 11.42 8.12
C ASN A 109 -1.03 10.93 7.64
N THR A 110 -1.27 11.06 6.35
CA THR A 110 -2.39 10.43 5.65
C THR A 110 -1.95 9.05 5.18
N LEU A 111 -2.53 8.01 5.77
CA LEU A 111 -2.46 6.65 5.27
C LEU A 111 -3.56 6.48 4.24
N TYR A 112 -3.26 5.94 3.06
CA TYR A 112 -4.30 5.64 2.08
C TYR A 112 -4.09 4.31 1.36
N ILE A 113 -5.21 3.78 0.85
CA ILE A 113 -5.27 2.69 -0.12
C ILE A 113 -6.08 3.15 -1.33
N GLU A 114 -5.55 2.95 -2.53
CA GLU A 114 -6.23 3.18 -3.80
C GLU A 114 -6.96 1.91 -4.24
N LEU A 115 -8.24 2.05 -4.56
CA LEU A 115 -9.15 0.97 -4.89
C LEU A 115 -9.73 1.17 -6.29
N SER A 116 -9.91 0.08 -7.03
CA SER A 116 -10.82 -0.01 -8.19
C SER A 116 -11.82 -1.14 -7.95
N THR A 117 -12.87 -1.21 -8.76
CA THR A 117 -13.87 -2.28 -8.67
C THR A 117 -14.27 -2.80 -10.03
N ASN A 118 -14.52 -4.10 -10.10
CA ASN A 118 -15.19 -4.78 -11.21
C ASN A 118 -16.70 -5.02 -10.93
N GLY A 119 -17.22 -4.47 -9.83
CA GLY A 119 -18.60 -4.68 -9.37
C GLY A 119 -18.82 -5.84 -8.41
N LYS A 120 -17.84 -6.75 -8.22
CA LYS A 120 -17.93 -7.88 -7.26
C LYS A 120 -17.22 -7.58 -5.94
N TYR A 121 -16.08 -6.91 -6.00
CA TYR A 121 -15.27 -6.51 -4.86
C TYR A 121 -14.50 -5.23 -5.20
N TRP A 122 -13.88 -4.62 -4.19
CA TRP A 122 -12.92 -3.53 -4.36
C TRP A 122 -11.50 -4.10 -4.30
N GLY A 123 -10.76 -4.02 -5.40
CA GLY A 123 -9.39 -4.47 -5.52
C GLY A 123 -8.40 -3.40 -5.08
N VAL A 124 -7.40 -3.78 -4.29
CA VAL A 124 -6.30 -2.89 -3.88
C VAL A 124 -5.31 -2.71 -5.03
N ASN A 125 -5.18 -1.47 -5.50
CA ASN A 125 -4.24 -1.10 -6.55
C ASN A 125 -2.90 -0.66 -5.98
N SER A 126 -2.93 0.36 -5.12
CA SER A 126 -1.76 0.99 -4.53
C SER A 126 -2.09 1.57 -3.16
N GLY A 127 -1.15 2.24 -2.52
CA GLY A 127 -1.31 2.78 -1.18
C GLY A 127 0.01 3.15 -0.52
N GLY A 128 -0.07 3.84 0.62
CA GLY A 128 1.12 4.20 1.37
C GLY A 128 0.91 5.28 2.41
N VAL A 129 2.04 5.77 2.93
CA VAL A 129 2.13 6.76 4.01
C VAL A 129 2.52 8.10 3.40
N PHE A 130 1.70 9.12 3.58
CA PHE A 130 1.93 10.44 2.98
C PHE A 130 1.82 11.54 4.04
N ARG A 131 2.56 12.63 3.86
CA ARG A 131 2.45 13.80 4.73
C ARG A 131 1.02 14.36 4.77
N LYS A 132 0.69 15.06 5.86
CA LYS A 132 -0.58 15.75 6.05
C LYS A 132 -1.01 16.54 4.82
N GLY A 133 -2.28 16.41 4.45
CA GLY A 133 -2.90 17.17 3.36
C GLY A 133 -2.61 16.63 1.96
N TYR A 134 -1.92 15.48 1.84
CA TYR A 134 -1.88 14.77 0.57
C TYR A 134 -3.30 14.42 0.12
N GLY A 135 -3.63 14.75 -1.14
CA GLY A 135 -4.98 14.55 -1.66
C GLY A 135 -6.06 15.44 -1.03
N LYS A 136 -5.71 16.55 -0.36
CA LYS A 136 -6.71 17.50 0.19
C LYS A 136 -7.58 18.18 -0.88
N ASN A 137 -7.04 18.33 -2.09
CA ASN A 137 -7.75 18.96 -3.22
C ASN A 137 -8.65 17.97 -3.98
N LYS A 138 -8.52 16.67 -3.68
CA LYS A 138 -9.30 15.63 -4.36
C LYS A 138 -10.75 15.70 -3.91
N LYS A 139 -11.67 15.47 -4.84
CA LYS A 139 -13.10 15.49 -4.54
C LYS A 139 -13.45 14.43 -3.50
N GLU A 140 -14.08 14.88 -2.42
CA GLU A 140 -14.58 14.00 -1.37
C GLU A 140 -15.84 13.26 -1.82
N VAL A 141 -15.86 11.96 -1.57
CA VAL A 141 -17.02 11.08 -1.79
C VAL A 141 -17.74 10.83 -0.48
N TRP A 142 -16.98 10.67 0.61
CA TRP A 142 -17.52 10.41 1.93
C TRP A 142 -16.51 10.75 3.03
N SER A 143 -17.01 11.18 4.18
CA SER A 143 -16.27 11.30 5.44
C SER A 143 -17.09 10.73 6.59
N ALA A 144 -16.41 10.08 7.52
CA ALA A 144 -16.99 9.55 8.74
C ALA A 144 -17.52 10.69 9.62
N SER A 145 -18.71 10.48 10.20
CA SER A 145 -19.21 11.39 11.24
C SER A 145 -18.34 11.34 12.49
N GLU A 146 -18.45 12.33 13.38
CA GLU A 146 -17.68 12.38 14.62
C GLU A 146 -17.93 11.15 15.52
N VAL A 147 -19.17 10.62 15.52
CA VAL A 147 -19.55 9.40 16.24
C VAL A 147 -18.85 8.16 15.65
N GLN A 148 -18.85 8.02 14.33
CA GLN A 148 -18.18 6.91 13.63
C GLN A 148 -16.66 6.97 13.80
N SER A 149 -16.10 8.18 13.88
CA SER A 149 -14.67 8.40 14.06
C SER A 149 -14.14 8.01 15.44
N LYS A 150 -14.99 7.95 16.47
CA LYS A 150 -14.64 7.55 17.84
C LYS A 150 -14.70 6.03 18.04
N GLN A 151 -15.54 5.31 17.29
CA GLN A 151 -15.66 3.85 17.38
C GLN A 151 -14.47 3.10 16.76
N SER A 152 -13.79 3.66 15.76
CA SER A 152 -12.65 2.97 15.10
C SER A 152 -11.33 3.04 15.87
N VAL A 153 -11.18 4.00 16.79
CA VAL A 153 -9.92 4.19 17.56
C VAL A 153 -9.75 3.17 18.69
N ALA A 154 -10.86 2.57 19.16
CA ALA A 154 -10.82 1.60 20.27
C ALA A 154 -10.13 0.27 19.91
N ASP A 155 -9.96 -0.04 18.62
CA ASP A 155 -9.30 -1.27 18.13
C ASP A 155 -7.83 -1.03 17.72
N SER A 156 -7.32 0.21 17.92
CA SER A 156 -6.00 0.65 17.43
C SER A 156 -4.86 0.56 18.44
N THR A 157 -5.08 0.01 19.64
CA THR A 157 -4.14 0.03 20.78
C THR A 157 -2.88 -0.85 20.62
N LEU A 158 -2.57 -1.32 19.41
CA LEU A 158 -1.36 -2.11 19.13
C LEU A 158 -0.05 -1.27 19.07
N ARG A 159 -0.09 0.03 19.39
CA ARG A 159 1.02 0.97 19.12
C ARG A 159 1.67 1.60 20.36
N GLU A 160 1.79 0.85 21.45
CA GLU A 160 2.86 1.11 22.43
C GLU A 160 4.06 0.20 22.13
N LYS A 161 4.90 0.58 21.16
CA LYS A 161 6.29 0.12 21.13
C LYS A 161 7.22 1.30 20.93
N ASP A 162 7.89 1.60 22.03
CA ASP A 162 9.06 2.43 22.29
C ASP A 162 9.50 3.44 21.23
N LYS A 163 9.38 4.70 21.65
CA LYS A 163 9.88 5.91 21.01
C LYS A 163 11.40 5.85 20.83
N ALA A 164 11.85 6.02 19.60
CA ALA A 164 13.15 6.61 19.30
C ALA A 164 12.97 7.62 18.16
N ASP A 165 13.00 8.91 18.52
CA ASP A 165 12.99 10.03 17.58
C ASP A 165 14.28 10.04 16.76
N THR A 166 14.17 9.75 15.46
CA THR A 166 15.12 10.28 14.47
C THR A 166 14.36 10.67 13.19
N PRO A 167 14.38 11.96 12.79
CA PRO A 167 13.70 12.41 11.59
C PRO A 167 14.53 12.09 10.34
N ILE A 168 14.10 11.11 9.53
CA ILE A 168 14.56 10.99 8.15
C ILE A 168 13.61 11.80 7.26
N SER A 169 14.08 12.98 6.82
CA SER A 169 13.43 13.74 5.74
C SER A 169 13.71 13.07 4.39
N PRO A 170 12.71 12.74 3.56
CA PRO A 170 12.97 12.34 2.18
C PRO A 170 12.97 13.58 1.29
N ASN A 171 14.15 14.16 1.05
CA ASN A 171 14.34 15.10 -0.06
C ASN A 171 14.69 14.31 -1.33
N GLY A 172 13.67 13.72 -1.95
CA GLY A 172 13.78 13.07 -3.26
C GLY A 172 13.76 14.11 -4.39
N ASN A 173 14.83 14.89 -4.53
CA ASN A 173 15.04 15.69 -5.73
C ASN A 173 15.62 14.76 -6.80
N VAL A 174 14.86 14.51 -7.87
CA VAL A 174 15.33 13.80 -9.07
C VAL A 174 15.93 14.86 -10.01
N PRO A 175 17.24 14.89 -10.31
CA PRO A 175 17.75 15.78 -11.33
C PRO A 175 17.64 15.11 -12.69
N THR A 176 16.81 15.69 -13.55
CA THR A 176 16.87 15.56 -15.00
C THR A 176 18.24 16.01 -15.52
N THR A 177 18.85 15.20 -16.38
CA THR A 177 20.15 15.43 -17.01
C THR A 177 20.20 16.68 -17.89
N SER A 178 21.19 17.54 -17.68
CA SER A 178 21.75 18.43 -18.71
C SER A 178 23.21 18.79 -18.36
N ALA A 179 24.02 18.92 -19.41
CA ALA A 179 25.46 18.70 -19.40
C ALA A 179 26.35 19.88 -18.95
N SER A 180 27.57 19.51 -18.52
CA SER A 180 28.84 20.25 -18.52
C SER A 180 29.18 21.15 -17.32
N LYS A 181 30.18 20.77 -16.50
CA LYS A 181 31.57 21.31 -16.48
C LYS A 181 32.33 20.93 -15.19
N ASP A 182 33.61 20.57 -15.35
CA ASP A 182 34.61 20.11 -14.36
C ASP A 182 34.71 20.83 -13.01
N LYS A 183 34.93 20.06 -11.91
CA LYS A 183 36.19 20.09 -11.12
C LYS A 183 36.28 19.01 -10.03
N GLN A 184 37.52 18.56 -9.84
CA GLN A 184 38.11 17.50 -9.00
C GLN A 184 37.61 17.25 -7.56
N SER A 185 37.53 15.94 -7.28
CA SER A 185 38.10 15.17 -6.14
C SER A 185 37.59 15.39 -4.71
N SER A 186 37.07 14.32 -4.11
CA SER A 186 37.73 13.63 -2.99
C SER A 186 37.11 12.25 -2.76
N ASP A 187 37.98 11.24 -2.62
CA ASP A 187 37.67 9.90 -2.19
C ASP A 187 37.14 9.89 -0.75
N THR A 188 36.01 9.23 -0.53
CA THR A 188 35.75 8.51 0.73
C THR A 188 34.90 7.30 0.38
N LYS A 189 35.57 6.14 0.31
CA LYS A 189 34.94 4.82 0.39
C LYS A 189 34.12 4.78 1.68
N GLN A 190 32.81 4.60 1.56
CA GLN A 190 32.00 4.09 2.65
C GLN A 190 31.27 2.86 2.13
N GLU A 191 31.51 1.73 2.79
CA GLU A 191 31.11 0.39 2.41
C GLU A 191 29.58 0.30 2.30
N LYS A 192 29.11 -0.09 1.12
CA LYS A 192 27.75 -0.57 0.88
C LYS A 192 27.77 -2.06 1.19
N SER A 193 27.22 -2.47 2.33
CA SER A 193 27.03 -3.88 2.65
C SER A 193 25.64 -4.11 3.27
N ASP A 194 24.96 -5.10 2.69
CA ASP A 194 23.79 -5.86 3.16
C ASP A 194 22.34 -5.35 3.00
N GLU A 195 22.05 -4.07 2.77
CA GLU A 195 20.64 -3.66 2.61
C GLU A 195 20.08 -3.89 1.18
N THR A 196 20.91 -3.72 0.15
CA THR A 196 20.48 -3.86 -1.25
C THR A 196 20.24 -5.32 -1.65
N ALA A 197 21.05 -6.25 -1.14
CA ALA A 197 20.91 -7.69 -1.42
C ALA A 197 19.61 -8.26 -0.83
N LYS A 198 19.18 -7.78 0.35
CA LYS A 198 17.90 -8.20 0.96
C LYS A 198 16.69 -7.65 0.20
N LYS A 199 16.77 -6.44 -0.35
CA LYS A 199 15.71 -5.81 -1.16
C LYS A 199 15.50 -6.57 -2.47
N GLU A 200 16.59 -6.90 -3.17
CA GLU A 200 16.52 -7.73 -4.37
C GLU A 200 15.98 -9.11 -4.03
N ALA A 201 16.53 -9.79 -3.01
CA ALA A 201 16.11 -11.14 -2.64
C ALA A 201 14.62 -11.24 -2.25
N VAL A 202 14.06 -10.29 -1.49
CA VAL A 202 12.62 -10.34 -1.12
C VAL A 202 11.73 -10.08 -2.33
N SER A 203 12.10 -9.14 -3.20
CA SER A 203 11.35 -8.89 -4.43
C SER A 203 11.44 -10.07 -5.40
N GLU A 204 12.62 -10.68 -5.53
CA GLU A 204 12.86 -11.87 -6.34
C GLU A 204 12.06 -13.07 -5.81
N ASP A 205 11.96 -13.25 -4.50
CA ASP A 205 11.19 -14.35 -3.90
C ASP A 205 9.68 -14.22 -4.17
N LEU A 206 9.13 -13.01 -4.04
CA LEU A 206 7.73 -12.72 -4.42
C LEU A 206 7.46 -12.91 -5.91
N PHE A 207 8.37 -12.47 -6.79
CA PHE A 207 8.25 -12.70 -8.23
C PHE A 207 8.38 -14.19 -8.58
N THR A 208 9.28 -14.91 -7.94
CA THR A 208 9.46 -16.37 -8.11
C THR A 208 8.24 -17.15 -7.60
N MET A 209 7.60 -16.68 -6.52
CA MET A 209 6.33 -17.24 -6.05
C MET A 209 5.22 -17.02 -7.07
N ALA A 210 5.10 -15.82 -7.65
CA ALA A 210 4.11 -15.53 -8.68
C ALA A 210 4.30 -16.40 -9.95
N GLU A 211 5.55 -16.60 -10.39
CA GLU A 211 5.86 -17.44 -11.55
C GLU A 211 5.58 -18.92 -11.29
N ARG A 212 5.88 -19.44 -10.09
CA ARG A 212 5.52 -20.81 -9.69
C ARG A 212 4.02 -21.05 -9.68
N VAL A 213 3.25 -20.11 -9.11
CA VAL A 213 1.77 -20.21 -9.09
C VAL A 213 1.22 -20.18 -10.52
N ALA A 214 1.73 -19.31 -11.39
CA ALA A 214 1.32 -19.25 -12.79
C ALA A 214 1.68 -20.52 -13.59
N ALA A 215 2.80 -21.17 -13.28
CA ALA A 215 3.22 -22.42 -13.91
C ALA A 215 2.37 -23.62 -13.44
N GLU A 216 2.02 -23.69 -12.15
CA GLU A 216 1.17 -24.76 -11.61
C GLU A 216 -0.28 -24.69 -12.11
N ASP A 217 -0.84 -23.49 -12.34
CA ASP A 217 -2.17 -23.32 -12.93
C ASP A 217 -2.21 -23.81 -14.39
N LYS A 218 -1.14 -23.55 -15.16
CA LYS A 218 -1.00 -24.04 -16.55
C LYS A 218 -0.87 -25.56 -16.63
N ALA A 219 -0.35 -26.22 -15.61
CA ALA A 219 -0.18 -27.69 -15.59
C ALA A 219 -1.47 -28.44 -15.21
N LYS A 220 -2.49 -27.76 -14.66
CA LYS A 220 -3.77 -28.34 -14.23
C LYS A 220 -4.92 -28.11 -15.24
N ARG A 221 -4.67 -27.41 -16.35
CA ARG A 221 -5.59 -27.25 -17.48
C ARG A 221 -5.24 -28.19 -18.62
#